data_AF-A0A7S0CTD8-F1
#
_entry.id   AF-A0A7S0CTD8-F1
#
_cell.length_a   1.000
_cell.length_b   1.000
_cell.length_c   1.000
_cell.angle_alpha   90.00
_cell.angle_beta   90.00
_cell.angle_gamma   90.00
#
_symmetry.space_group_name_H-M   'P 1'
#
loop_
_entity.id
_entity.type
_entity.pdbx_description
1 polymer ?
#
loop_
_entity_poly.entity_id
_entity_poly.type
_entity_poly.pdbx_seq_one_letter_code
_entity_poly.pdbx_strand_id
1 'polypeptide(L)'
;QDLPQRIPKRAFFATTSTFKMISPATAAAFSYVGNSVTCIALPREPLGKIYLNGTQLKENDEAQAGWKFMGITGLVASGSLMLADKAISDKDDRKKLNALIAGTSAATCGMFAANGFCKDMVKPEMRIANGIMNAAVAGLAIKALIDDK
;
A
#
# COMPACT_ATOMS: atom_id res chain seq x y z
N GLN A 1 -2.50 6.73 -69.88
CA GLN A 1 -2.91 5.62 -69.02
C GLN A 1 -2.09 5.74 -67.74
N ASP A 2 -2.69 6.34 -66.73
CA ASP A 2 -2.08 6.72 -65.46
C ASP A 2 -1.92 5.52 -64.52
N LEU A 3 -0.72 5.33 -63.98
CA LEU A 3 -0.44 4.44 -62.85
C LEU A 3 -0.44 5.28 -61.57
N PRO A 4 -1.29 5.00 -60.57
CA PRO A 4 -1.22 5.73 -59.30
C PRO A 4 -0.06 5.19 -58.45
N GLN A 5 0.91 6.07 -58.16
CA GLN A 5 1.93 5.87 -57.13
C GLN A 5 1.26 5.61 -55.77
N ARG A 6 1.41 4.39 -55.23
CA ARG A 6 1.03 4.11 -53.84
C ARG A 6 2.09 4.68 -52.90
N ILE A 7 1.77 5.81 -52.28
CA ILE A 7 2.49 6.36 -51.13
C ILE A 7 2.41 5.33 -49.99
N PRO A 8 3.54 4.86 -49.41
CA PRO A 8 3.47 3.97 -48.27
C PRO A 8 2.93 4.75 -47.06
N LYS A 9 1.75 4.36 -46.58
CA LYS A 9 1.22 4.83 -45.30
C LYS A 9 2.25 4.48 -44.23
N ARG A 10 2.94 5.49 -43.69
CA ARG A 10 3.76 5.36 -42.48
C ARG A 10 2.92 4.65 -41.43
N ALA A 11 3.30 3.42 -41.10
CA ALA A 11 2.77 2.74 -39.93
C ALA A 11 3.16 3.59 -38.72
N PHE A 12 2.20 4.33 -38.19
CA PHE A 12 2.31 4.96 -36.90
C PHE A 12 2.26 3.80 -35.90
N PHE A 13 3.43 3.25 -35.55
CA PHE A 13 3.55 2.40 -34.38
C PHE A 13 3.29 3.32 -33.19
N ALA A 14 2.03 3.37 -32.76
CA ALA A 14 1.68 3.88 -31.45
C ALA A 14 2.34 2.91 -30.46
N THR A 15 3.52 3.27 -29.97
CA THR A 15 4.11 2.65 -28.79
C THR A 15 3.21 3.07 -27.64
N THR A 16 2.12 2.33 -27.40
CA THR A 16 1.42 2.38 -26.13
C THR A 16 2.43 1.95 -25.08
N SER A 17 3.06 2.92 -24.45
CA SER A 17 3.79 2.72 -23.20
C SER A 17 2.77 2.20 -22.20
N THR A 18 2.62 0.88 -22.12
CA THR A 18 1.92 0.23 -21.04
C THR A 18 2.76 0.53 -19.80
N PHE A 19 2.38 1.58 -19.07
CA PHE A 19 2.83 1.73 -17.70
C PHE A 19 2.52 0.42 -17.00
N LYS A 20 3.56 -0.38 -16.72
CA LYS A 20 3.41 -1.63 -15.99
C LYS A 20 2.95 -1.22 -14.60
N MET A 21 1.65 -1.39 -14.32
CA MET A 21 1.11 -1.11 -13.00
C MET A 21 1.92 -1.91 -11.98
N ILE A 22 2.28 -1.24 -10.89
CA ILE A 22 2.82 -1.89 -9.70
C ILE A 22 1.85 -2.99 -9.26
N SER A 23 2.39 -4.14 -8.82
CA SER A 23 1.54 -5.22 -8.30
C SER A 23 0.89 -4.79 -6.98
N PRO A 24 -0.28 -5.35 -6.62
CA PRO A 24 -0.88 -5.11 -5.31
C PRO A 24 0.09 -5.43 -4.16
N ALA A 25 0.85 -6.53 -4.28
CA ALA A 25 1.83 -6.94 -3.29
C ALA A 25 2.97 -5.92 -3.14
N THR A 26 3.50 -5.40 -4.24
CA THR A 26 4.55 -4.37 -4.17
C THR A 26 3.99 -3.06 -3.60
N ALA A 27 2.78 -2.65 -3.99
CA ALA A 27 2.14 -1.43 -3.45
C ALA A 27 1.88 -1.54 -1.93
N ALA A 28 1.35 -2.68 -1.48
CA ALA A 28 1.14 -2.96 -0.07
C ALA A 28 2.46 -2.98 0.72
N ALA A 29 3.50 -3.62 0.16
CA ALA A 29 4.82 -3.65 0.79
C ALA A 29 5.38 -2.23 0.98
N PHE A 30 5.32 -1.35 -0.02
CA PHE A 30 5.79 0.03 0.14
C PHE A 30 5.03 0.82 1.21
N SER A 31 3.70 0.68 1.25
CA SER A 31 2.86 1.29 2.28
C SER A 31 3.27 0.83 3.69
N TYR A 32 3.54 -0.46 3.86
CA TYR A 32 3.96 -1.01 5.17
C TYR A 32 5.39 -0.68 5.53
N VAL A 33 6.35 -0.72 4.59
CA VAL A 33 7.75 -0.34 4.86
C VAL A 33 7.84 1.07 5.42
N GLY A 34 7.14 2.04 4.81
CA GLY A 34 7.12 3.42 5.31
C GLY A 34 6.65 3.49 6.76
N ASN A 35 5.51 2.87 7.07
CA ASN A 35 4.98 2.83 8.42
C ASN A 35 5.93 2.12 9.40
N SER A 36 6.51 0.99 8.99
CA SER A 36 7.44 0.20 9.79
C SER A 36 8.73 0.94 10.13
N VAL A 37 9.31 1.65 9.16
CA VAL A 37 10.50 2.49 9.41
C VAL A 37 10.16 3.57 10.42
N THR A 38 8.99 4.21 10.29
CA THR A 38 8.53 5.20 11.27
C THR A 38 8.43 4.60 12.67
N CYS A 39 7.94 3.36 12.78
CA CYS A 39 7.86 2.64 14.06
C CYS A 39 9.24 2.42 14.69
N ILE A 40 10.23 2.00 13.89
CA ILE A 40 11.59 1.68 14.35
C ILE A 40 12.42 2.94 14.62
N ALA A 41 12.36 3.93 13.74
CA ALA A 41 13.28 5.07 13.76
C ALA A 41 12.86 6.16 14.75
N LEU A 42 11.56 6.42 14.90
CA LEU A 42 11.10 7.54 15.73
C LEU A 42 10.80 7.10 17.18
N PRO A 43 11.30 7.81 18.20
CA PRO A 43 10.86 7.61 19.57
C PRO A 43 9.35 7.87 19.69
N ARG A 44 8.68 7.21 20.63
CA ARG A 44 7.21 7.21 20.73
C ARG A 44 6.64 8.60 21.02
N GLU A 45 7.33 9.40 21.82
CA GLU A 45 6.86 10.74 22.23
C GLU A 45 6.91 11.78 21.09
N PRO A 46 8.03 11.96 20.33
CA PRO A 46 8.03 12.76 19.11
C PRO A 46 7.01 12.29 18.06
N LEU A 47 6.83 10.98 17.91
CA LEU A 47 5.82 10.43 17.01
C LEU A 47 4.42 10.83 17.45
N GLY A 48 4.12 10.76 18.76
CA GLY A 48 2.88 11.27 19.33
C GLY A 48 2.62 12.72 18.94
N LYS A 49 3.63 13.60 18.99
CA LYS A 49 3.49 15.01 18.59
C LYS A 49 3.24 15.19 17.08
N ILE A 50 3.81 14.34 16.24
CA ILE A 50 3.62 14.37 14.78
C ILE A 50 2.24 13.84 14.41
N TYR A 51 1.82 12.74 15.03
CA TYR A 51 0.65 11.96 14.63
C TYR A 51 -0.63 12.32 15.38
N LEU A 52 -0.53 12.74 16.64
CA LEU A 52 -1.67 12.96 17.52
C LEU A 52 -2.07 14.44 17.58
N ASN A 53 -3.35 14.68 17.80
CA ASN A 53 -3.95 16.01 17.88
C ASN A 53 -3.73 16.67 19.25
N GLY A 54 -2.46 16.83 19.66
CA GLY A 54 -2.08 17.41 20.95
C GLY A 54 -2.21 16.47 22.16
N THR A 55 -2.69 15.24 21.96
CA THR A 55 -2.73 14.22 23.00
C THR A 55 -1.33 13.76 23.37
N GLN A 56 -0.98 13.87 24.65
CA GLN A 56 0.22 13.23 25.20
C GLN A 56 -0.12 11.82 25.67
N LEU A 57 0.52 10.83 25.05
CA LEU A 57 0.52 9.47 25.60
C LEU A 57 1.54 9.42 26.74
N LYS A 58 1.17 8.77 27.84
CA LYS A 58 2.11 8.51 28.94
C LYS A 58 3.30 7.70 28.41
N GLU A 59 4.50 8.01 28.90
CA GLU A 59 5.66 7.16 28.67
C GLU A 59 5.43 5.78 29.27
N ASN A 60 5.69 4.75 28.46
CA ASN A 60 5.50 3.35 28.81
C ASN A 60 6.49 2.53 27.99
N ASP A 61 7.43 1.88 28.68
CA ASP A 61 8.50 1.09 28.07
C ASP A 61 7.98 -0.12 27.30
N GLU A 62 6.95 -0.80 27.81
CA GLU A 62 6.29 -1.92 27.12
C GLU A 62 5.63 -1.46 25.82
N ALA A 63 4.98 -0.30 25.85
CA ALA A 63 4.34 0.28 24.68
C ALA A 63 5.37 0.80 23.67
N GLN A 64 6.54 1.24 24.12
CA GLN A 64 7.67 1.58 23.25
C GLN A 64 8.28 0.32 22.62
N ALA A 65 8.52 -0.74 23.40
CA ALA A 65 9.01 -2.02 22.90
C ALA A 65 8.04 -2.65 21.90
N GLY A 66 6.74 -2.68 22.21
CA GLY A 66 5.69 -3.17 21.31
C GLY A 66 5.61 -2.38 20.01
N TRP A 67 5.81 -1.06 20.06
CA TRP A 67 5.86 -0.21 18.87
C TRP A 67 7.06 -0.53 17.97
N LYS A 68 8.25 -0.69 18.55
CA LYS A 68 9.45 -1.11 17.81
C LYS A 68 9.29 -2.50 17.20
N PHE A 69 8.74 -3.44 17.97
CA PHE A 69 8.46 -4.79 17.51
C PHE A 69 7.51 -4.80 16.31
N MET A 70 6.40 -4.05 16.37
CA MET A 70 5.47 -3.89 15.24
C MET A 70 6.18 -3.36 13.98
N GLY A 71 7.11 -2.42 14.15
CA GLY A 71 7.95 -1.93 13.06
C GLY A 71 8.79 -3.03 12.41
N ILE A 72 9.50 -3.82 13.23
CA ILE A 72 10.34 -4.94 12.76
C ILE A 72 9.49 -5.99 12.03
N THR A 73 8.38 -6.41 12.63
CA THR A 73 7.46 -7.38 12.02
C THR A 73 6.91 -6.87 10.70
N GLY A 74 6.56 -5.59 10.60
CA GLY A 74 6.07 -5.01 9.34
C GLY A 74 7.15 -4.93 8.25
N LEU A 75 8.43 -4.71 8.60
CA LEU A 75 9.53 -4.82 7.63
C LEU A 75 9.68 -6.25 7.10
N VAL A 76 9.65 -7.25 8.01
CA VAL A 76 9.71 -8.67 7.62
C VAL A 76 8.54 -9.01 6.71
N ALA A 77 7.31 -8.66 7.11
CA ALA A 77 6.12 -8.93 6.31
C ALA A 77 6.19 -8.26 4.92
N SER A 78 6.69 -7.03 4.83
CA SER A 78 6.85 -6.33 3.56
C SER A 78 7.86 -7.01 2.65
N GLY A 79 9.02 -7.43 3.20
CA GLY A 79 10.02 -8.19 2.45
C GLY A 79 9.47 -9.53 1.97
N SER A 80 8.78 -10.26 2.84
CA SER A 80 8.10 -11.52 2.49
C SER A 80 7.07 -11.32 1.38
N LEU A 81 6.31 -10.22 1.41
CA LEU A 81 5.31 -9.91 0.40
C LEU A 81 5.95 -9.66 -0.98
N MET A 82 7.08 -8.95 -1.03
CA MET A 82 7.84 -8.74 -2.27
C MET A 82 8.45 -10.04 -2.82
N LEU A 83 8.87 -10.95 -1.95
CA LEU A 83 9.37 -12.26 -2.35
C LEU A 83 8.23 -13.16 -2.85
N ALA A 84 7.09 -13.18 -2.14
CA ALA A 84 5.91 -13.94 -2.53
C ALA A 84 5.37 -13.51 -3.90
N ASP A 85 5.34 -12.20 -4.17
CA ASP A 85 4.90 -11.67 -5.47
C ASP A 85 5.70 -12.23 -6.66
N LYS A 86 7.00 -12.46 -6.45
CA LYS A 86 7.92 -13.05 -7.43
C LYS A 86 7.85 -14.58 -7.49
N ALA A 87 7.63 -15.23 -6.34
CA ALA A 87 7.73 -16.68 -6.20
C ALA A 87 6.43 -17.40 -6.56
N ILE A 88 5.28 -16.79 -6.30
CA ILE A 88 3.99 -17.33 -6.73
C ILE A 88 3.98 -17.36 -8.25
N SER A 89 3.61 -18.49 -8.84
CA SER A 89 3.40 -18.67 -10.27
C SER A 89 1.99 -19.18 -10.57
N ASP A 90 1.39 -19.89 -9.61
CA ASP A 90 0.01 -20.33 -9.65
C ASP A 90 -0.99 -19.15 -9.56
N LYS A 91 -2.08 -19.26 -10.33
CA LYS A 91 -3.08 -18.20 -10.45
C LYS A 91 -4.01 -18.15 -9.23
N ASP A 92 -4.36 -19.30 -8.65
CA ASP A 92 -5.26 -19.36 -7.50
C ASP A 92 -4.57 -18.82 -6.23
N ASP A 93 -3.30 -19.13 -6.04
CA ASP A 93 -2.51 -18.56 -4.94
C ASP A 93 -2.31 -17.05 -5.10
N ARG A 94 -2.17 -16.55 -6.34
CA ARG A 94 -2.13 -15.11 -6.60
C ARG A 94 -3.45 -14.42 -6.24
N LYS A 95 -4.58 -15.04 -6.57
CA LYS A 95 -5.90 -14.54 -6.14
C LYS A 95 -6.02 -14.49 -4.62
N LYS A 96 -5.60 -15.54 -3.92
CA LYS A 96 -5.64 -15.55 -2.44
C LYS A 96 -4.79 -14.42 -1.87
N LEU A 97 -3.60 -14.20 -2.43
CA LEU A 97 -2.73 -13.09 -2.03
C LEU A 97 -3.39 -11.73 -2.26
N ASN A 98 -3.95 -11.50 -3.46
CA ASN A 98 -4.64 -10.25 -3.79
C ASN A 98 -5.89 -10.04 -2.93
N ALA A 99 -6.65 -11.10 -2.62
CA ALA A 99 -7.81 -11.03 -1.73
C ALA A 99 -7.41 -10.69 -0.29
N LEU A 100 -6.32 -11.26 0.21
CA LEU A 100 -5.76 -10.90 1.52
C LEU A 100 -5.34 -9.43 1.56
N ILE A 101 -4.61 -8.96 0.55
CA ILE A 101 -4.19 -7.55 0.47
C ILE A 101 -5.42 -6.63 0.42
N ALA A 102 -6.41 -6.95 -0.43
CA ALA A 102 -7.65 -6.19 -0.54
C ALA A 102 -8.37 -6.09 0.81
N GLY A 103 -8.58 -7.22 1.49
CA GLY A 103 -9.27 -7.29 2.77
C GLY A 103 -8.53 -6.53 3.87
N THR A 104 -7.22 -6.75 4.02
CA THR A 104 -6.42 -6.09 5.06
C THR A 104 -6.32 -4.58 4.83
N SER A 105 -6.10 -4.13 3.60
CA SER A 105 -6.06 -2.70 3.29
C SER A 105 -7.44 -2.04 3.45
N ALA A 106 -8.53 -2.70 3.03
CA ALA A 106 -9.88 -2.18 3.28
C ALA A 106 -10.19 -2.06 4.78
N ALA A 107 -9.83 -3.07 5.57
CA ALA A 107 -10.00 -3.04 7.03
C ALA A 107 -9.17 -1.92 7.68
N THR A 108 -7.94 -1.71 7.23
CA THR A 108 -7.07 -0.63 7.73
C THR A 108 -7.63 0.75 7.36
N CYS A 109 -8.15 0.91 6.14
CA CYS A 109 -8.85 2.13 5.74
C CYS A 109 -10.08 2.37 6.64
N GLY A 110 -10.88 1.34 6.89
CA GLY A 110 -12.04 1.40 7.79
C GLY A 110 -11.65 1.80 9.22
N MET A 111 -10.51 1.30 9.72
CA MET A 111 -9.98 1.70 11.02
C MET A 111 -9.72 3.21 11.06
N PHE A 112 -9.03 3.79 10.08
CA PHE A 112 -8.80 5.24 10.06
C PHE A 112 -10.08 6.06 9.80
N ALA A 113 -11.07 5.50 9.11
CA ALA A 113 -12.33 6.18 8.84
C ALA A 113 -13.27 6.22 10.06
N ALA A 114 -13.36 5.11 10.82
CA ALA A 114 -14.45 4.88 11.77
C ALA A 114 -14.01 4.55 13.21
N ASN A 115 -12.74 4.22 13.47
CA ASN A 115 -12.29 3.91 14.83
C ASN A 115 -12.24 5.19 15.68
N GLY A 116 -12.86 5.15 16.88
CA GLY A 116 -12.94 6.31 17.79
C GLY A 116 -11.58 6.89 18.16
N PHE A 117 -10.59 6.04 18.49
CA PHE A 117 -9.24 6.51 18.77
C PHE A 117 -8.62 7.24 17.57
N CYS A 118 -8.77 6.68 16.35
CA CYS A 118 -8.27 7.35 15.15
C CYS A 118 -8.97 8.68 14.90
N LYS A 119 -10.29 8.75 15.11
CA LYS A 119 -11.07 9.98 14.89
C LYS A 119 -10.71 11.07 15.88
N ASP A 120 -10.53 10.72 17.14
CA ASP A 120 -10.42 11.68 18.24
C ASP A 120 -8.98 12.07 18.54
N MET A 121 -8.04 11.14 18.34
CA MET A 121 -6.65 11.29 18.79
C MET A 121 -5.66 11.50 17.65
N VAL A 122 -5.94 11.02 16.43
CA VAL A 122 -5.03 11.16 15.28
C VAL A 122 -5.35 12.45 14.52
N LYS A 123 -4.32 13.18 14.09
CA LYS A 123 -4.50 14.38 13.27
C LYS A 123 -5.30 14.08 12.00
N PRO A 124 -6.24 14.95 11.60
CA PRO A 124 -7.08 14.72 10.43
C PRO A 124 -6.28 14.41 9.16
N GLU A 125 -5.16 15.10 8.93
CA GLU A 125 -4.31 14.95 7.74
C GLU A 125 -3.66 13.57 7.70
N MET A 126 -3.14 13.11 8.84
CA MET A 126 -2.53 11.77 8.95
C MET A 126 -3.58 10.69 8.77
N ARG A 127 -4.76 10.87 9.36
CA ARG A 127 -5.89 9.94 9.20
C ARG A 127 -6.33 9.81 7.75
N ILE A 128 -6.48 10.94 7.05
CA ILE A 128 -6.86 10.98 5.63
C ILE A 128 -5.77 10.34 4.77
N ALA A 129 -4.49 10.68 4.99
CA ALA A 129 -3.39 10.11 4.22
C ALA A 129 -3.32 8.59 4.34
N ASN A 130 -3.44 8.05 5.57
CA ASN A 130 -3.45 6.59 5.78
C ASN A 130 -4.70 5.93 5.21
N GLY A 131 -5.87 6.57 5.34
CA GLY A 131 -7.12 6.09 4.75
C GLY A 131 -7.02 5.98 3.23
N ILE A 132 -6.59 7.04 2.55
CA ILE A 132 -6.45 7.08 1.09
C ILE A 132 -5.42 6.05 0.61
N MET A 133 -4.27 5.95 1.27
CA MET A 133 -3.22 5.01 0.89
C MET A 133 -3.74 3.56 0.94
N ASN A 134 -4.45 3.20 2.01
CA ASN A 134 -5.03 1.87 2.15
C ASN A 134 -6.21 1.64 1.20
N ALA A 135 -7.05 2.64 0.94
CA ALA A 135 -8.09 2.55 -0.07
C ALA A 135 -7.52 2.31 -1.47
N ALA A 136 -6.41 2.98 -1.82
CA ALA A 136 -5.73 2.81 -3.09
C ALA A 136 -5.14 1.40 -3.25
N VAL A 137 -4.47 0.87 -2.22
CA VAL A 137 -3.95 -0.51 -2.23
C VAL A 137 -5.08 -1.53 -2.34
N ALA A 138 -6.18 -1.33 -1.59
CA ALA A 138 -7.35 -2.18 -1.68
C ALA A 138 -7.97 -2.16 -3.08
N GLY A 139 -8.14 -0.97 -3.66
CA GLY A 139 -8.67 -0.80 -5.02
C GLY A 139 -7.79 -1.45 -6.08
N LEU A 140 -6.47 -1.34 -5.96
CA LEU A 140 -5.51 -2.01 -6.85
C LEU A 140 -5.62 -3.54 -6.74
N ALA A 141 -5.73 -4.07 -5.53
CA ALA A 141 -5.88 -5.50 -5.29
C ALA A 141 -7.22 -6.06 -5.80
N ILE A 142 -8.33 -5.33 -5.57
CA ILE A 142 -9.65 -5.68 -6.10
C ILE A 142 -9.63 -5.65 -7.63
N LYS A 143 -9.01 -4.64 -8.24
CA LYS A 143 -8.85 -4.58 -9.69
C LYS A 143 -8.07 -5.79 -10.21
N ALA A 144 -7.01 -6.21 -9.52
CA ALA A 144 -6.26 -7.40 -9.91
C ALA A 144 -7.12 -8.68 -9.82
N LEU A 145 -7.99 -8.81 -8.82
CA LEU A 145 -8.95 -9.92 -8.73
C LEU A 145 -9.96 -9.94 -9.89
N ILE A 146 -10.48 -8.76 -10.29
CA ILE A 146 -11.43 -8.63 -11.40
C ILE A 146 -10.74 -8.91 -12.73
N ASP A 147 -9.53 -8.39 -12.93
CA ASP A 147 -8.72 -8.59 -14.13
C ASP A 147 -8.12 -10.01 -14.21
N ASP A 148 -8.31 -10.83 -13.17
CA ASP A 148 -7.78 -12.20 -13.07
C ASP A 148 -6.23 -12.25 -13.14
N LYS A 149 -5.59 -11.21 -12.58
CA LYS A 149 -4.14 -10.93 -12.59
C LYS A 149 -3.45 -11.19 -11.27
#